data_AF-A0A381T4A4-F1
#
_entry.id   AF-A0A381T4A4-F1
#
_cell.length_a   1.000
_cell.length_b   1.000
_cell.length_c   1.000
_cell.angle_alpha   90.00
_cell.angle_beta   90.00
_cell.angle_gamma   90.00
#
_symmetry.space_group_name_H-M   'P 1'
#
loop_
_entity.id
_entity.type
_entity.pdbx_description
1 polymer ?
#
loop_
_entity_poly.entity_id
_entity_poly.type
_entity_poly.pdbx_seq_one_letter_code
_entity_poly.pdbx_strand_id
1 'polypeptide(L)'
;MCGGATYTHKGNHMRVYFPNPKAKLPVLNKNNETSLMLWGRRKGQPGKLPMGGWARLDSIYSGIWDRWFPKAIKIPVHSFMEKDHEGKSHWFDLVKGQWIQGLIAVEKQEQRLYVVTIEPELEHSIHQRWPRIMSG
;
A
#
# COMPACT_ATOMS: atom_id res chain seq x y z
N MET A 1 1.83 -7.82 7.03
CA MET A 1 1.85 -6.85 5.92
C MET A 1 0.46 -6.67 5.34
N CYS A 2 0.03 -5.42 5.16
CA CYS A 2 -1.34 -5.03 4.80
C CYS A 2 -1.88 -5.85 3.63
N GLY A 3 -2.79 -6.78 3.92
CA GLY A 3 -3.34 -7.74 2.96
C GLY A 3 -4.66 -7.30 2.33
N GLY A 4 -5.27 -6.22 2.83
CA GLY A 4 -6.52 -5.69 2.30
C GLY A 4 -6.73 -4.22 2.67
N ALA A 5 -7.65 -3.56 1.98
CA ALA A 5 -8.02 -2.18 2.23
C ALA A 5 -9.50 -1.93 1.90
N THR A 6 -10.11 -0.98 2.60
CA THR A 6 -11.41 -0.42 2.23
C THR A 6 -11.31 1.05 1.87
N TYR A 7 -12.11 1.51 0.91
CA TYR A 7 -12.14 2.91 0.48
C TYR A 7 -13.42 3.20 -0.30
N THR A 8 -13.74 4.49 -0.49
CA THR A 8 -14.83 4.89 -1.40
C THR A 8 -14.24 5.40 -2.71
N HIS A 9 -14.77 4.92 -3.85
CA HIS A 9 -14.42 5.46 -5.16
C HIS A 9 -15.68 5.65 -5.99
N LYS A 10 -15.92 6.88 -6.46
CA LYS A 10 -17.11 7.27 -7.26
C LYS A 10 -18.43 6.83 -6.59
N GLY A 11 -18.55 7.07 -5.29
CA GLY A 11 -19.74 6.71 -4.49
C GLY A 11 -19.83 5.24 -4.06
N ASN A 12 -19.00 4.35 -4.60
CA ASN A 12 -19.04 2.93 -4.26
C ASN A 12 -18.04 2.60 -3.15
N HIS A 13 -18.49 1.88 -2.13
CA HIS A 13 -17.60 1.31 -1.12
C HIS A 13 -16.88 0.08 -1.69
N MET A 14 -15.56 0.12 -1.64
CA MET A 14 -14.68 -0.91 -2.15
C MET A 14 -14.02 -1.62 -0.99
N ARG A 15 -13.98 -2.95 -1.05
CA ARG A 15 -13.17 -3.81 -0.17
C ARG A 15 -12.30 -4.69 -1.05
N VAL A 16 -10.98 -4.50 -0.97
CA VAL A 16 -10.02 -5.17 -1.85
C VAL A 16 -9.00 -5.96 -1.04
N TYR A 17 -8.50 -7.04 -1.63
CA TYR A 17 -7.48 -7.89 -1.02
C TYR A 17 -6.32 -8.08 -1.98
N PHE A 18 -5.09 -8.02 -1.47
CA PHE A 18 -3.88 -8.13 -2.28
C PHE A 18 -3.81 -9.42 -3.13
N PRO A 19 -4.29 -10.60 -2.68
CA PRO A 19 -4.27 -11.80 -3.52
C PRO A 19 -5.05 -11.67 -4.84
N ASN A 20 -6.06 -10.78 -4.91
CA ASN A 20 -6.76 -10.51 -6.16
C ASN A 20 -5.80 -9.81 -7.15
N PRO A 21 -5.49 -10.40 -8.32
CA PRO A 21 -4.54 -9.84 -9.27
C PRO A 21 -4.99 -8.50 -9.89
N LYS A 22 -6.28 -8.19 -9.81
CA LYS A 22 -6.89 -6.93 -10.29
C LYS A 22 -7.08 -5.92 -9.16
N ALA A 23 -6.64 -6.19 -7.93
CA ALA A 23 -6.82 -5.26 -6.82
C ALA A 23 -6.12 -3.94 -7.11
N LYS A 24 -6.89 -2.87 -6.95
CA LYS A 24 -6.44 -1.49 -7.07
C LYS A 24 -6.65 -0.77 -5.75
N LEU A 25 -5.81 0.21 -5.50
CA LEU A 25 -5.95 1.13 -4.38
C LEU A 25 -6.12 2.56 -4.89
N PRO A 26 -6.80 3.42 -4.12
CA PRO A 26 -6.92 4.82 -4.45
C PRO A 26 -5.57 5.51 -4.29
N VAL A 27 -5.27 6.42 -5.20
CA VAL A 27 -4.17 7.37 -5.10
C VAL A 27 -4.73 8.78 -5.22
N LEU A 28 -4.31 9.66 -4.31
CA LEU A 28 -4.68 11.07 -4.38
C LEU A 28 -3.69 11.80 -5.29
N ASN A 29 -4.18 12.42 -6.36
CA ASN A 29 -3.34 13.25 -7.23
C ASN A 29 -3.14 14.67 -6.64
N LYS A 30 -2.36 15.50 -7.32
CA LYS A 30 -2.10 16.89 -6.90
C LYS A 30 -3.35 17.78 -6.89
N ASN A 31 -4.39 17.40 -7.62
CA ASN A 31 -5.66 18.13 -7.72
C ASN A 31 -6.69 17.62 -6.71
N ASN A 32 -6.28 16.81 -5.72
CA ASN A 32 -7.16 16.13 -4.76
C ASN A 32 -8.20 15.20 -5.38
N GLU A 33 -7.98 14.74 -6.62
CA GLU A 33 -8.81 13.73 -7.23
C GLU A 33 -8.25 12.34 -6.95
N THR A 34 -9.16 11.40 -6.74
CA THR A 34 -8.81 10.00 -6.50
C THR A 34 -8.85 9.21 -7.80
N SER A 35 -7.73 8.60 -8.18
CA SER A 35 -7.67 7.58 -9.24
C SER A 35 -7.31 6.22 -8.66
N LEU A 36 -7.49 5.15 -9.43
CA LEU A 36 -7.20 3.78 -9.00
C LEU A 36 -5.95 3.23 -9.69
N MET A 37 -4.98 2.76 -8.91
CA MET A 37 -3.74 2.16 -9.41
C MET A 37 -3.62 0.69 -8.98
N LEU A 38 -3.06 -0.15 -9.86
CA LEU A 38 -2.80 -1.56 -9.54
C LEU A 38 -1.86 -1.68 -8.34
N TRP A 39 -2.28 -2.48 -7.37
CA TRP A 39 -1.54 -2.67 -6.13
C TRP A 39 -0.50 -3.77 -6.28
N GLY A 40 0.78 -3.41 -6.39
CA GLY A 40 1.92 -4.33 -6.35
C GLY A 40 1.95 -5.37 -7.46
N ARG A 41 2.97 -6.23 -7.45
CA ARG A 41 3.17 -7.33 -8.42
C ARG A 41 3.10 -8.70 -7.76
N ARG A 42 2.31 -9.60 -8.35
CA ARG A 42 2.15 -10.98 -7.85
C ARG A 42 3.00 -11.96 -8.64
N LYS A 43 3.20 -13.15 -8.06
CA LYS A 43 3.82 -14.28 -8.75
C LYS A 43 3.00 -14.64 -9.99
N GLY A 44 3.70 -14.86 -11.11
CA GLY A 44 3.09 -15.12 -12.42
C GLY A 44 2.67 -13.88 -13.20
N GLN A 45 2.64 -12.68 -12.59
CA GLN A 45 2.45 -11.46 -13.38
C GLN A 45 3.76 -11.06 -14.07
N PRO A 46 3.72 -10.73 -15.37
CA PRO A 46 4.89 -10.23 -16.08
C PRO A 46 5.34 -8.89 -15.50
N GLY A 47 6.58 -8.50 -15.80
CA GLY A 47 7.15 -7.22 -15.37
C GLY A 47 8.43 -7.38 -14.56
N LYS A 48 9.15 -6.27 -14.37
CA LYS A 48 10.42 -6.21 -13.61
C LYS A 48 10.31 -5.43 -12.31
N LEU A 49 9.14 -4.88 -12.01
CA LEU A 49 8.89 -4.19 -10.75
C LEU A 49 9.02 -5.17 -9.56
N PRO A 50 9.25 -4.67 -8.33
CA PRO A 50 9.37 -5.50 -7.14
C PRO A 50 8.16 -6.40 -6.92
N MET A 51 8.44 -7.61 -6.47
CA MET A 51 7.41 -8.58 -6.07
C MET A 51 6.74 -8.15 -4.77
N GLY A 52 5.45 -8.45 -4.63
CA GLY A 52 4.63 -8.08 -3.48
C GLY A 52 3.90 -6.76 -3.66
N GLY A 53 3.23 -6.32 -2.59
CA GLY A 53 2.45 -5.08 -2.54
C GLY A 53 3.00 -4.03 -1.59
N TRP A 54 4.23 -4.21 -1.09
CA TRP A 54 4.79 -3.42 -0.01
C TRP A 54 6.21 -2.96 -0.31
N ALA A 55 6.55 -1.78 0.19
CA ALA A 55 7.88 -1.20 0.14
C ALA A 55 8.32 -0.85 1.55
N ARG A 56 9.39 -1.46 2.07
CA ARG A 56 9.88 -1.11 3.40
C ARG A 56 10.50 0.29 3.37
N LEU A 57 10.22 1.11 4.39
CA LEU A 57 10.71 2.49 4.46
C LEU A 57 12.25 2.57 4.45
N ASP A 58 12.91 1.70 5.21
CA ASP A 58 14.37 1.58 5.26
C ASP A 58 14.96 1.22 3.88
N SER A 59 14.33 0.30 3.16
CA SER A 59 14.71 -0.09 1.80
C SER A 59 14.53 1.06 0.79
N ILE A 60 13.54 1.93 1.00
CA ILE A 60 13.36 3.13 0.18
C ILE A 60 14.51 4.10 0.45
N TYR A 61 14.82 4.37 1.72
CA TYR A 61 15.88 5.31 2.09
C TYR A 61 17.30 4.83 1.73
N SER A 62 17.53 3.52 1.64
CA SER A 62 18.80 2.97 1.19
C SER A 62 19.00 2.96 -0.33
N GLY A 63 18.06 3.55 -1.09
CA GLY A 63 18.17 3.70 -2.55
C GLY A 63 17.85 2.43 -3.37
N ILE A 64 17.43 1.33 -2.73
CA ILE A 64 17.08 0.08 -3.43
C ILE A 64 15.98 0.32 -4.48
N TRP A 65 15.08 1.27 -4.21
CA TRP A 65 13.95 1.58 -5.07
C TRP A 65 14.27 2.55 -6.22
N ASP A 66 15.41 3.25 -6.18
CA ASP A 66 15.72 4.40 -7.06
C ASP A 66 15.67 4.04 -8.54
N ARG A 67 16.06 2.80 -8.86
CA ARG A 67 16.01 2.26 -10.23
C ARG A 67 14.60 2.23 -10.84
N TRP A 68 13.55 2.33 -10.03
CA TRP A 68 12.15 2.39 -10.47
C TRP A 68 11.52 3.78 -10.27
N PHE A 69 12.35 4.82 -10.11
CA PHE A 69 11.91 6.22 -9.99
C PHE A 69 10.79 6.40 -8.96
N PRO A 70 11.05 6.05 -7.68
CA PRO A 70 10.01 5.93 -6.68
C PRO A 70 9.39 7.29 -6.39
N LYS A 71 8.05 7.36 -6.41
CA LYS A 71 7.30 8.57 -6.07
C LYS A 71 6.38 8.32 -4.89
N ALA A 72 6.59 9.05 -3.80
CA ALA A 72 5.69 9.03 -2.65
C ALA A 72 4.30 9.57 -3.03
N ILE A 73 3.24 8.91 -2.58
CA ILE A 73 1.85 9.28 -2.85
C ILE A 73 0.96 9.01 -1.63
N LYS A 74 -0.19 9.66 -1.55
CA LYS A 74 -1.20 9.38 -0.53
C LYS A 74 -2.16 8.27 -1.00
N ILE A 75 -2.40 7.28 -0.14
CA ILE A 75 -3.40 6.23 -0.33
C ILE A 75 -4.56 6.50 0.65
N PRO A 76 -5.64 7.19 0.21
CA PRO A 76 -6.77 7.53 1.07
C PRO A 76 -7.71 6.32 1.21
N VAL A 77 -7.56 5.58 2.31
CA VAL A 77 -8.39 4.41 2.65
C VAL A 77 -9.11 4.66 3.97
N HIS A 78 -10.25 3.99 4.14
CA HIS A 78 -10.99 4.00 5.41
C HIS A 78 -10.37 3.03 6.41
N SER A 79 -9.91 1.87 5.93
CA SER A 79 -9.27 0.87 6.77
C SER A 79 -8.32 -0.02 5.98
N PHE A 80 -7.42 -0.69 6.69
CA PHE A 80 -6.57 -1.74 6.14
C PHE A 80 -6.68 -3.02 6.96
N MET A 81 -6.26 -4.13 6.35
CA MET A 81 -6.30 -5.45 6.98
C MET A 81 -4.89 -5.99 7.15
N GLU A 82 -4.58 -6.51 8.33
CA GLU A 82 -3.36 -7.25 8.63
C GLU A 82 -3.71 -8.66 9.10
N LYS A 83 -2.80 -9.61 8.85
CA LYS A 83 -2.87 -10.93 9.47
C LYS A 83 -1.99 -10.96 10.71
N ASP A 84 -2.49 -11.55 11.79
CA ASP A 84 -1.67 -11.87 12.95
C ASP A 84 -0.79 -13.11 12.71
N HIS A 85 -0.03 -13.52 13.73
CA HIS A 85 0.85 -14.68 13.68
C HIS A 85 0.10 -16.01 13.46
N GLU A 86 -1.20 -16.07 13.80
CA GLU A 86 -2.07 -17.23 13.57
C GLU A 86 -2.75 -17.18 12.19
N GLY A 87 -2.52 -16.12 11.41
CA GLY A 87 -3.08 -15.93 10.08
C GLY A 87 -4.50 -15.35 10.07
N LYS A 88 -5.06 -14.99 11.23
CA LYS A 88 -6.38 -14.37 11.37
C LYS A 88 -6.32 -12.91 10.92
N SER A 89 -7.34 -12.49 10.18
CA SER A 89 -7.42 -11.15 9.60
C SER A 89 -8.04 -10.16 10.58
N HIS A 90 -7.35 -9.04 10.80
CA HIS A 90 -7.78 -7.92 11.63
C HIS A 90 -7.85 -6.66 10.79
N TRP A 91 -8.93 -5.91 10.94
CA TRP A 91 -9.13 -4.64 10.25
C TRP A 91 -8.86 -3.48 11.19
N PHE A 92 -8.14 -2.49 10.69
CA PHE A 92 -7.75 -1.30 11.43
C PHE A 92 -8.22 -0.07 10.67
N ASP A 93 -9.05 0.73 11.33
CA ASP A 93 -9.61 1.95 10.76
C ASP A 93 -8.60 3.09 10.80
N LEU A 94 -8.61 3.91 9.75
CA LEU A 94 -7.95 5.20 9.71
C LEU A 94 -8.94 6.28 10.14
N VAL A 95 -8.48 7.21 10.97
CA VAL A 95 -9.32 8.36 11.34
C VAL A 95 -9.25 9.45 10.26
N LYS A 96 -10.20 10.38 10.30
CA LYS A 96 -10.26 11.51 9.36
C LYS A 96 -8.92 12.28 9.38
N GLY A 97 -8.40 12.59 8.19
CA GLY A 97 -7.10 13.26 8.02
C GLY A 97 -5.91 12.29 7.97
N GLN A 98 -6.11 10.98 8.20
CA GLN A 98 -5.07 9.99 8.00
C GLN A 98 -5.09 9.38 6.59
N TRP A 99 -3.91 8.98 6.13
CA TRP A 99 -3.74 8.16 4.92
C TRP A 99 -2.57 7.21 5.08
N ILE A 100 -2.56 6.16 4.26
CA ILE A 100 -1.38 5.30 4.14
C ILE A 100 -0.41 5.96 3.15
N GLN A 101 0.88 6.03 3.48
CA GLN A 101 1.88 6.40 2.48
C GLN A 101 2.03 5.27 1.45
N GLY A 102 1.85 5.63 0.20
CA GLY A 102 2.17 4.79 -0.94
C GLY A 102 3.48 5.18 -1.61
N LEU A 103 3.96 4.27 -2.44
CA LEU A 103 5.07 4.49 -3.37
C LEU A 103 4.64 3.99 -4.76
N ILE A 104 4.69 4.87 -5.74
CA ILE A 104 4.54 4.50 -7.15
C ILE A 104 5.92 4.16 -7.68
N ALA A 105 6.06 2.98 -8.28
CA ALA A 105 7.27 2.54 -8.97
C ALA A 105 6.97 2.35 -10.46
N VAL A 106 7.94 2.70 -11.30
CA VAL A 106 7.81 2.74 -12.75
C VAL A 106 8.91 1.90 -13.40
N GLU A 107 8.52 1.07 -14.37
CA GLU A 107 9.43 0.35 -15.25
C GLU A 107 8.89 0.44 -16.67
N LYS A 108 9.55 1.21 -17.54
CA LYS A 108 9.09 1.48 -18.91
C LYS A 108 7.64 2.01 -18.91
N GLN A 109 6.69 1.24 -19.45
CA GLN A 109 5.26 1.58 -19.53
C GLN A 109 4.45 1.00 -18.35
N GLU A 110 5.09 0.23 -17.47
CA GLU A 110 4.43 -0.39 -16.31
C GLU A 110 4.56 0.52 -15.08
N GLN A 111 3.44 0.73 -14.38
CA GLN A 111 3.40 1.43 -13.11
C GLN A 111 2.62 0.62 -12.08
N ARG A 112 3.13 0.54 -10.85
CA ARG A 112 2.44 -0.11 -9.74
C ARG A 112 2.59 0.67 -8.46
N LEU A 113 1.56 0.57 -7.64
CA LEU A 113 1.52 1.15 -6.31
C LEU A 113 1.93 0.13 -5.26
N TYR A 114 2.77 0.55 -4.33
CA TYR A 114 3.21 -0.23 -3.18
C TYR A 114 2.81 0.50 -1.89
N VAL A 115 2.34 -0.24 -0.89
CA VAL A 115 2.09 0.27 0.45
C VAL A 115 3.44 0.42 1.15
N VAL A 116 3.77 1.62 1.62
CA VAL A 116 4.98 1.81 2.42
C VAL A 116 4.76 1.20 3.80
N THR A 117 5.71 0.39 4.26
CA THR A 117 5.66 -0.27 5.57
C THR A 117 6.84 0.12 6.44
N ILE A 118 6.61 0.21 7.74
CA ILE A 118 7.63 0.40 8.78
C ILE A 118 7.68 -0.82 9.70
N GLU A 119 8.80 -0.98 10.41
CA GLU A 119 8.83 -1.84 11.59
C GLU A 119 8.09 -1.10 12.73
N PRO A 120 7.11 -1.73 13.38
CA PRO A 120 6.44 -1.12 14.51
C PRO A 120 7.41 -0.93 15.69
N GLU A 121 7.35 0.24 16.34
CA GLU A 121 8.24 0.63 17.44
C GLU A 121 7.97 -0.14 18.76
N LEU A 122 6.84 -0.84 18.87
CA LEU A 122 6.46 -1.57 20.08
C LEU A 122 7.02 -3.00 20.06
N GLU A 123 7.85 -3.33 21.06
CA GLU A 123 8.43 -4.66 21.34
C GLU A 123 7.37 -5.79 21.41
N HIS A 124 6.11 -5.45 21.69
CA HIS A 124 4.98 -6.38 21.82
C HIS A 124 3.99 -6.31 20.65
N SER A 125 4.35 -5.68 19.54
CA SER A 125 3.46 -5.60 18.39
C SER A 125 3.25 -6.99 17.75
N ILE A 126 1.98 -7.36 17.54
CA ILE A 126 1.54 -8.65 16.98
C ILE A 126 1.89 -8.77 15.47
N HIS A 127 2.53 -7.74 14.89
CA HIS A 127 2.74 -7.65 13.45
C HIS A 127 4.20 -7.27 13.15
N GLN A 128 4.87 -8.06 12.30
CA GLN A 128 6.26 -7.80 11.90
C GLN A 128 6.44 -6.52 11.06
N ARG A 129 5.36 -6.02 10.44
CA ARG A 129 5.37 -4.85 9.56
C ARG A 129 4.03 -4.16 9.60
N TRP A 130 4.04 -2.83 9.65
CA TRP A 130 2.85 -1.99 9.72
C TRP A 130 2.82 -0.98 8.56
N PRO A 131 1.67 -0.66 7.95
CA PRO A 131 1.59 0.43 6.99
C PRO A 131 2.04 1.75 7.62
N ARG A 132 2.81 2.55 6.88
CA ARG A 132 3.20 3.88 7.34
C ARG A 132 1.99 4.81 7.24
N ILE A 133 1.30 5.01 8.36
CA ILE A 133 0.18 5.93 8.48
C ILE A 133 0.74 7.35 8.65
N MET A 134 0.21 8.28 7.87
CA MET A 134 0.55 9.70 7.90
C MET A 134 -0.70 10.48 8.28
N SER A 135 -0.52 11.67 8.86
CA SER A 135 -1.60 12.59 9.24
C SER A 135 -1.30 13.99 8.69
N GLY A 136 -2.35 14.78 8.46
CA GLY A 136 -2.25 16.20 8.08
C GLY A 136 -3.51 16.72 7.42
#